data_AF-A0A1A8H3V7-F1
#
_entry.id   AF-A0A1A8H3V7-F1
#
_cell.length_a   1.000
_cell.length_b   1.000
_cell.length_c   1.000
_cell.angle_alpha   90.00
_cell.angle_beta   90.00
_cell.angle_gamma   90.00
#
_symmetry.space_group_name_H-M   'P 1'
#
loop_
_entity.id
_entity.type
_entity.pdbx_description
1 polymer ?
#
loop_
_entity_poly.entity_id
_entity_poly.type
_entity_poly.pdbx_seq_one_letter_code
_entity_poly.pdbx_strand_id
1 'polypeptide(L)'
;MLSVRVAAALVRNLPRRAGFVSKNFAAVCVGAKNLHTTRPWLQKTGTAEVSSILEEKILGADTSADLEETGRVLSIGDGIARVYGLRNVQAEEMVEFSSGLKGMSLNLEPDNVGVVVFGNDKLIKEGDIVKRTGAIVDVPVGEELLGRVVDALGNAIDGKGPLGSKVRRRVGLKAPGIIPRISVREPMQTGIKAVDSLVPIGRGQRELIIGDRQTGKTAI
;
A
#
# COMPACT_ATOMS: atom_id res chain seq x y z
N MET A 1 -32.90 -36.84 58.61
CA MET A 1 -31.83 -36.32 59.48
C MET A 1 -31.46 -34.92 59.00
N LEU A 2 -31.47 -33.94 59.93
CA LEU A 2 -30.90 -32.56 59.93
C LEU A 2 -30.63 -31.85 58.59
N SER A 3 -31.32 -30.75 58.22
CA SER A 3 -31.26 -29.34 58.70
C SER A 3 -30.37 -28.42 57.83
N VAL A 4 -30.68 -27.12 57.88
CA VAL A 4 -29.89 -25.92 57.47
C VAL A 4 -30.34 -25.17 56.19
N ARG A 5 -31.00 -24.02 56.45
CA ARG A 5 -30.82 -22.63 55.93
C ARG A 5 -30.26 -22.47 54.50
N VAL A 6 -30.80 -21.60 53.63
CA VAL A 6 -30.73 -20.13 53.70
C VAL A 6 -31.74 -19.48 52.73
N ALA A 7 -32.40 -18.42 53.23
CA ALA A 7 -33.32 -17.47 52.59
C ALA A 7 -32.64 -16.55 51.55
N ALA A 8 -33.28 -15.73 50.72
CA ALA A 8 -34.60 -15.62 50.11
C ALA A 8 -34.42 -14.57 49.00
N ALA A 9 -35.03 -14.81 47.83
CA ALA A 9 -35.15 -13.85 46.74
C ALA A 9 -36.41 -12.99 46.91
N LEU A 10 -36.44 -11.80 46.29
CA LEU A 10 -37.58 -11.00 45.76
C LEU A 10 -37.27 -9.49 45.94
N VAL A 11 -36.95 -8.66 44.94
CA VAL A 11 -37.69 -8.19 43.73
C VAL A 11 -38.75 -7.12 44.02
N ARG A 12 -38.46 -5.89 43.53
CA ARG A 12 -39.29 -4.79 42.95
C ARG A 12 -40.36 -4.06 43.80
N ASN A 13 -40.29 -2.71 43.84
CA ASN A 13 -41.09 -1.75 43.02
C ASN A 13 -41.10 -0.30 43.58
N LEU A 14 -40.50 0.65 42.83
CA LEU A 14 -41.05 1.93 42.27
C LEU A 14 -41.86 2.98 43.13
N PRO A 15 -42.02 4.25 42.67
CA PRO A 15 -41.58 5.48 43.37
C PRO A 15 -42.71 6.51 43.67
N ARG A 16 -42.41 7.71 44.21
CA ARG A 16 -42.98 9.03 43.79
C ARG A 16 -42.61 10.26 44.66
N ARG A 17 -42.37 11.39 43.96
CA ARG A 17 -42.67 12.83 44.25
C ARG A 17 -41.87 13.53 45.38
N ALA A 18 -41.62 14.84 45.39
CA ALA A 18 -41.65 15.97 44.45
C ALA A 18 -41.15 17.23 45.24
N GLY A 19 -40.60 18.25 44.59
CA GLY A 19 -40.33 19.56 45.20
C GLY A 19 -39.73 20.55 44.21
N PHE A 20 -40.31 21.75 44.09
CA PHE A 20 -40.32 22.67 42.94
C PHE A 20 -39.99 24.11 43.40
N VAL A 21 -39.58 24.99 42.47
CA VAL A 21 -39.54 26.49 42.50
C VAL A 21 -38.36 27.16 43.25
N SER A 22 -37.40 27.89 42.64
CA SER A 22 -37.32 29.16 41.87
C SER A 22 -36.95 30.42 42.68
N LYS A 23 -35.96 31.19 42.18
CA LYS A 23 -35.88 32.68 42.14
C LYS A 23 -34.67 33.14 41.28
N ASN A 24 -34.94 33.63 40.06
CA ASN A 24 -34.52 34.92 39.44
C ASN A 24 -33.38 35.75 40.10
N PHE A 25 -32.43 36.47 39.46
CA PHE A 25 -32.25 37.01 38.09
C PHE A 25 -30.76 37.46 37.88
N ALA A 26 -30.26 37.32 36.64
CA ALA A 26 -29.20 38.02 35.86
C ALA A 26 -27.86 38.54 36.45
N ALA A 27 -26.75 38.06 35.84
CA ALA A 27 -25.66 38.92 35.33
C ALA A 27 -24.90 38.19 34.19
N VAL A 28 -24.61 38.95 33.14
CA VAL A 28 -24.01 38.58 31.85
C VAL A 28 -22.55 38.10 32.01
N CYS A 29 -22.17 37.00 31.35
CA CYS A 29 -20.78 36.76 30.91
C CYS A 29 -20.76 35.96 29.61
N VAL A 30 -20.57 36.72 28.52
CA VAL A 30 -19.84 36.44 27.28
C VAL A 30 -19.62 34.95 26.92
N GLY A 31 -20.20 34.56 25.78
CA GLY A 31 -20.08 33.24 25.20
C GLY A 31 -18.64 32.75 25.07
N ALA A 32 -18.36 31.64 25.74
CA ALA A 32 -17.20 30.82 25.46
C ALA A 32 -17.35 30.23 24.05
N LYS A 33 -16.72 30.87 23.07
CA LYS A 33 -16.42 30.22 21.80
C LYS A 33 -15.52 29.03 22.12
N ASN A 34 -16.02 27.82 21.91
CA ASN A 34 -15.20 26.61 21.88
C ASN A 34 -14.18 26.77 20.75
N LEU A 35 -13.02 27.34 21.07
CA LEU A 35 -11.83 27.24 20.24
C LEU A 35 -11.43 25.76 20.24
N HIS A 36 -11.85 25.04 19.21
CA HIS A 36 -11.20 23.81 18.83
C HIS A 36 -9.75 24.14 18.50
N THR A 37 -8.87 23.97 19.48
CA THR A 37 -7.45 23.81 19.23
C THR A 37 -7.28 22.41 18.66
N THR A 38 -7.26 22.30 17.33
CA THR A 38 -6.63 21.16 16.68
C THR A 38 -5.20 21.13 17.18
N ARG A 39 -4.88 20.18 18.07
CA ARG A 39 -3.49 19.82 18.34
C ARG A 39 -2.94 19.32 17.00
N PRO A 40 -1.96 19.99 16.35
CA PRO A 40 -1.23 19.31 15.32
C PRO A 40 -0.49 18.21 16.06
N TRP A 41 -0.81 16.97 15.72
CA TRP A 41 0.05 15.86 16.01
C TRP A 41 1.45 16.26 15.57
N LEU A 42 2.33 16.50 16.54
CA LEU A 42 3.75 16.62 16.31
C LEU A 42 4.20 15.22 15.87
N GLN A 43 4.04 14.95 14.58
CA GLN A 43 4.55 13.77 13.93
C GLN A 43 6.05 13.80 14.15
N LYS A 44 6.56 12.75 14.80
CA LYS A 44 7.96 12.61 15.16
C LYS A 44 8.77 12.34 13.89
N THR A 45 9.02 13.38 13.12
CA THR A 45 9.87 13.36 11.93
C THR A 45 11.20 13.99 12.31
N GLY A 46 12.31 13.29 12.06
CA GLY A 46 13.65 13.65 12.53
C GLY A 46 14.02 15.12 12.24
N THR A 47 14.48 15.82 13.27
CA THR A 47 14.69 17.28 13.30
C THR A 47 15.86 17.80 12.47
N ALA A 48 16.78 16.93 12.02
CA ALA A 48 18.01 17.38 11.34
C ALA A 48 17.77 17.81 9.88
N GLU A 49 16.93 17.10 9.12
CA GLU A 49 16.81 17.32 7.67
C GLU A 49 15.65 18.23 7.25
N VAL A 50 14.63 18.32 8.11
CA VAL A 50 13.63 19.38 7.99
C VAL A 50 14.33 20.75 8.10
N SER A 51 15.43 20.84 8.86
CA SER A 51 16.19 22.07 9.01
C SER A 51 16.83 22.54 7.70
N SER A 52 17.46 21.64 6.92
CA SER A 52 18.02 21.99 5.60
C SER A 52 16.94 22.44 4.60
N ILE A 53 15.76 21.81 4.63
CA ILE A 53 14.65 22.21 3.77
C ILE A 53 14.09 23.57 4.20
N LEU A 54 14.03 23.85 5.51
CA LEU A 54 13.61 25.14 6.03
C LEU A 54 14.61 26.25 5.69
N GLU A 55 15.91 25.96 5.76
CA GLU A 55 16.98 26.88 5.34
C GLU A 55 16.86 27.26 3.86
N GLU A 56 16.68 26.26 2.97
CA GLU A 56 16.47 26.50 1.53
C GLU A 56 15.24 27.38 1.27
N LYS A 57 14.13 27.14 1.98
CA LYS A 57 12.91 27.95 1.89
C LYS A 57 13.11 29.39 2.36
N ILE A 58 13.91 29.61 3.41
CA ILE A 58 14.21 30.95 3.93
C ILE A 58 15.11 31.72 2.95
N LEU A 59 16.03 31.02 2.28
CA LEU A 59 16.91 31.60 1.26
C LEU A 59 16.17 31.94 -0.05
N GLY A 60 14.93 31.49 -0.22
CA GLY A 60 14.06 31.86 -1.35
C GLY A 60 14.42 31.20 -2.67
N ALA A 61 15.26 30.16 -2.65
CA ALA A 61 15.70 29.42 -3.83
C ALA A 61 14.75 28.26 -4.17
N ASP A 62 13.45 28.53 -4.24
CA ASP A 62 12.48 27.55 -4.69
C ASP A 62 12.22 27.73 -6.20
N THR A 63 12.98 27.04 -7.05
CA THR A 63 12.52 26.79 -8.43
C THR A 63 11.37 25.78 -8.32
N SER A 64 10.16 26.27 -8.04
CA SER A 64 8.98 25.44 -7.77
C SER A 64 8.69 24.38 -8.85
N ALA A 65 9.10 24.65 -10.09
CA ALA A 65 8.98 23.75 -11.23
C ALA A 65 9.81 22.44 -11.07
N ASP A 66 10.96 22.48 -10.41
CA ASP A 66 11.85 21.32 -10.30
C ASP A 66 11.30 20.30 -9.28
N LEU A 67 10.62 20.77 -8.23
CA LEU A 67 10.05 19.93 -7.15
C LEU A 67 8.75 19.22 -7.54
N GLU A 68 8.13 19.60 -8.66
CA GLU A 68 6.93 18.93 -9.16
C GLU A 68 7.25 17.55 -9.75
N GLU A 69 8.34 17.45 -10.50
CA GLU A 69 8.75 16.27 -11.26
C GLU A 69 9.94 15.52 -10.63
N THR A 70 10.72 16.20 -9.78
CA THR A 70 11.84 15.60 -9.06
C THR A 70 11.66 15.72 -7.54
N GLY A 71 12.33 14.83 -6.82
CA GLY A 71 12.35 14.85 -5.36
C GLY A 71 13.71 14.48 -4.82
N ARG A 72 13.90 14.68 -3.51
CA ARG A 72 15.10 14.29 -2.77
C ARG A 72 14.78 13.25 -1.72
N VAL A 73 15.60 12.22 -1.60
CA VAL A 73 15.47 11.20 -0.54
C VAL A 73 15.77 11.84 0.82
N LEU A 74 14.83 11.74 1.77
CA LEU A 74 14.97 12.14 3.16
C LEU A 74 15.57 11.02 4.03
N SER A 75 15.10 9.79 3.79
CA SER A 75 15.61 8.63 4.52
C SER A 75 15.35 7.37 3.72
N ILE A 76 16.21 6.40 3.95
CA ILE A 76 16.12 5.06 3.37
C ILE A 76 16.30 4.04 4.49
N GLY A 77 15.43 3.03 4.54
CA GLY A 77 15.54 1.92 5.48
C GLY A 77 14.67 0.75 5.07
N ASP A 78 15.21 -0.47 5.18
CA ASP A 78 14.54 -1.73 4.85
C ASP A 78 13.88 -1.74 3.47
N GLY A 79 14.52 -1.13 2.46
CA GLY A 79 13.98 -1.02 1.10
C GLY A 79 12.84 0.00 0.92
N ILE A 80 12.58 0.87 1.91
CA ILE A 80 11.59 1.94 1.84
C ILE A 80 12.30 3.29 1.87
N ALA A 81 12.11 4.09 0.82
CA ALA A 81 12.60 5.45 0.72
C ALA A 81 11.48 6.45 1.05
N ARG A 82 11.81 7.48 1.82
CA ARG A 82 10.98 8.66 2.01
C ARG A 82 11.52 9.76 1.12
N VAL A 83 10.68 10.30 0.24
CA VAL A 83 11.10 11.28 -0.76
C VAL A 83 10.34 12.58 -0.54
N TYR A 84 11.06 13.70 -0.44
CA TYR A 84 10.50 15.04 -0.43
C TYR A 84 10.34 15.56 -1.87
N GLY A 85 9.23 16.21 -2.18
CA GLY A 85 8.92 16.68 -3.54
C GLY A 85 7.99 15.72 -4.27
N LEU A 86 8.21 15.53 -5.58
CA LEU A 86 7.38 14.66 -6.43
C LEU A 86 5.87 14.98 -6.33
N ARG A 87 5.50 16.26 -6.30
CA ARG A 87 4.11 16.68 -6.04
C ARG A 87 3.09 16.11 -7.03
N ASN A 88 3.52 15.90 -8.28
CA ASN A 88 2.64 15.42 -9.34
C ASN A 88 2.65 13.88 -9.50
N VAL A 89 3.34 13.15 -8.62
CA VAL A 89 3.42 11.69 -8.69
C VAL A 89 2.05 11.04 -8.44
N GLN A 90 1.76 9.99 -9.20
CA GLN A 90 0.56 9.19 -9.05
C GLN A 90 0.81 8.03 -8.08
N ALA A 91 -0.26 7.53 -7.47
CA ALA A 91 -0.19 6.28 -6.73
C ALA A 91 0.15 5.13 -7.70
N GLU A 92 0.99 4.20 -7.24
CA GLU A 92 1.50 3.07 -8.05
C GLU A 92 2.32 3.51 -9.28
N GLU A 93 2.83 4.74 -9.28
CA GLU A 93 3.74 5.23 -10.31
C GLU A 93 5.16 4.69 -10.09
N MET A 94 5.84 4.39 -11.20
CA MET A 94 7.25 4.04 -11.18
C MET A 94 8.11 5.29 -11.05
N VAL A 95 9.13 5.22 -10.20
CA VAL A 95 10.13 6.27 -10.02
C VAL A 95 11.53 5.69 -10.23
N GLU A 96 12.47 6.54 -10.58
CA GLU A 96 13.87 6.21 -10.84
C GLU A 96 14.76 7.02 -9.91
N PHE A 97 15.65 6.33 -9.20
CA PHE A 97 16.65 6.94 -8.34
C PHE A 97 17.88 7.32 -9.17
N SER A 98 18.66 8.29 -8.68
CA SER A 98 19.96 8.69 -9.27
C SER A 98 20.90 7.52 -9.54
N SER A 99 20.84 6.48 -8.70
CA SER A 99 21.62 5.24 -8.81
C SER A 99 21.14 4.29 -9.93
N GLY A 100 20.08 4.65 -10.68
CA GLY A 100 19.47 3.82 -11.74
C GLY A 100 18.56 2.71 -11.22
N LEU A 101 18.40 2.61 -9.89
CA LEU A 101 17.41 1.73 -9.29
C LEU A 101 16.01 2.28 -9.53
N LYS A 102 15.05 1.36 -9.61
CA LYS A 102 13.64 1.70 -9.78
C LYS A 102 12.92 1.57 -8.45
N GLY A 103 11.83 2.28 -8.30
CA GLY A 103 10.91 2.11 -7.19
C GLY A 103 9.47 2.33 -7.60
N MET A 104 8.57 2.05 -6.68
CA MET A 104 7.14 2.30 -6.85
C MET A 104 6.62 3.16 -5.71
N SER A 105 5.92 4.23 -6.07
CA SER A 105 5.20 5.08 -5.13
C SER A 105 3.99 4.33 -4.55
N LEU A 106 3.95 4.16 -3.24
CA LEU A 106 2.82 3.52 -2.55
C LEU A 106 2.04 4.52 -1.71
N ASN A 107 2.72 5.24 -0.83
CA ASN A 107 2.09 6.14 0.13
C ASN A 107 2.34 7.59 -0.28
N LEU A 108 1.26 8.32 -0.57
CA LEU A 108 1.31 9.75 -0.83
C LEU A 108 0.92 10.48 0.47
N GLU A 109 1.91 11.00 1.19
CA GLU A 109 1.68 11.85 2.37
C GLU A 109 1.73 13.33 1.96
N PRO A 110 1.17 14.25 2.76
CA PRO A 110 1.17 15.68 2.43
C PRO A 110 2.58 16.27 2.26
N ASP A 111 3.54 15.76 3.03
CA ASP A 111 4.90 16.32 3.09
C ASP A 111 5.96 15.43 2.41
N ASN A 112 5.67 14.14 2.20
CA ASN A 112 6.61 13.19 1.60
C ASN A 112 5.89 12.09 0.83
N VAL A 113 6.65 11.34 0.03
CA VAL A 113 6.18 10.17 -0.69
C VAL A 113 6.96 8.95 -0.22
N GLY A 114 6.23 7.90 0.17
CA GLY A 114 6.79 6.59 0.50
C GLY A 114 6.95 5.75 -0.77
N VAL A 115 8.20 5.48 -1.12
CA VAL A 115 8.60 4.71 -2.30
C VAL A 115 9.22 3.39 -1.86
N VAL A 116 8.72 2.28 -2.41
CA VAL A 116 9.38 0.97 -2.25
C VAL A 116 10.45 0.81 -3.32
N VAL A 117 11.66 0.48 -2.90
CA VAL A 117 12.81 0.31 -3.78
C VAL A 117 12.84 -1.10 -4.37
N PHE A 118 13.03 -1.19 -5.67
CA PHE A 118 13.27 -2.45 -6.37
C PHE A 118 14.78 -2.66 -6.52
N GLY A 119 15.33 -3.52 -5.66
CA GLY A 119 16.75 -3.88 -5.68
C GLY A 119 17.42 -3.69 -4.33
N ASN A 120 18.70 -3.36 -4.36
CA ASN A 120 19.53 -3.21 -3.17
C ASN A 120 19.50 -1.76 -2.68
N ASP A 121 19.00 -1.52 -1.48
CA ASP A 121 18.86 -0.20 -0.85
C ASP A 121 20.19 0.48 -0.51
N LYS A 122 21.28 -0.29 -0.36
CA LYS A 122 22.63 0.23 -0.05
C LYS A 122 23.20 1.21 -1.05
N LEU A 123 22.66 1.23 -2.27
CA LEU A 123 23.09 2.12 -3.35
C LEU A 123 22.39 3.49 -3.30
N ILE A 124 21.36 3.64 -2.47
CA ILE A 124 20.61 4.88 -2.31
C ILE A 124 21.07 5.55 -1.03
N LYS A 125 21.26 6.86 -1.09
CA LYS A 125 21.65 7.70 0.04
C LYS A 125 20.64 8.81 0.25
N GLU A 126 20.69 9.38 1.44
CA GLU A 126 19.98 10.61 1.77
C GLU A 126 20.47 11.75 0.85
N GLY A 127 19.54 12.59 0.41
CA GLY A 127 19.78 13.65 -0.56
C GLY A 127 19.79 13.21 -2.02
N ASP A 128 19.72 11.91 -2.33
CA ASP A 128 19.67 11.44 -3.71
C ASP A 128 18.44 11.97 -4.46
N ILE A 129 18.63 12.27 -5.74
CA ILE A 129 17.56 12.77 -6.60
C ILE A 129 16.72 11.59 -7.09
N VAL A 130 15.41 11.73 -6.96
CA VAL A 130 14.41 10.80 -7.50
C VAL A 130 13.64 11.50 -8.61
N LYS A 131 13.47 10.81 -9.72
CA LYS A 131 12.70 11.28 -10.86
C LYS A 131 11.50 10.38 -11.08
N ARG A 132 10.37 10.97 -11.43
CA ARG A 132 9.20 10.20 -11.82
C ARG A 132 9.29 9.76 -13.28
N THR A 133 8.66 8.64 -13.61
CA THR A 133 8.64 8.12 -14.99
C THR A 133 7.37 8.52 -15.76
N GLY A 134 6.33 9.02 -15.08
CA GLY A 134 5.05 9.39 -15.67
C GLY A 134 4.14 8.19 -15.99
N ALA A 135 4.56 6.97 -15.65
CA ALA A 135 3.81 5.75 -15.93
C ALA A 135 3.57 4.94 -14.65
N ILE A 136 2.32 4.49 -14.49
CA ILE A 136 1.98 3.42 -13.54
C ILE A 136 2.77 2.18 -13.91
N VAL A 137 3.20 1.40 -12.91
CA VAL A 137 4.02 0.21 -13.10
C VAL A 137 3.50 -0.68 -14.23
N ASP A 138 4.35 -0.81 -15.25
CA ASP A 138 4.11 -1.60 -16.43
C ASP A 138 5.30 -2.53 -16.72
N VAL A 139 5.04 -3.59 -17.46
CA VAL A 139 6.04 -4.59 -17.84
C VAL A 139 5.94 -4.89 -19.34
N PRO A 140 7.06 -5.21 -20.00
CA PRO A 140 7.05 -5.67 -21.39
C PRO A 140 6.29 -7.00 -21.48
N VAL A 141 5.47 -7.15 -22.52
CA VAL A 141 4.68 -8.35 -22.80
C VAL A 141 4.81 -8.74 -24.27
N GLY A 142 4.75 -10.03 -24.57
CA GLY A 142 4.80 -10.53 -25.93
C GLY A 142 5.27 -11.98 -26.01
N GLU A 143 5.16 -12.57 -27.20
CA GLU A 143 5.61 -13.94 -27.46
C GLU A 143 7.13 -14.10 -27.32
N GLU A 144 7.87 -13.00 -27.38
CA GLU A 144 9.32 -12.98 -27.22
C GLU A 144 9.80 -13.38 -25.82
N LEU A 145 8.89 -13.40 -24.84
CA LEU A 145 9.16 -13.90 -23.49
C LEU A 145 9.20 -15.44 -23.43
N LEU A 146 8.66 -16.13 -24.43
CA LEU A 146 8.61 -17.59 -24.45
C LEU A 146 10.03 -18.18 -24.44
N GLY A 147 10.30 -19.05 -23.47
CA GLY A 147 11.60 -19.70 -23.30
C GLY A 147 12.72 -18.82 -22.71
N ARG A 148 12.39 -17.59 -22.27
CA ARG A 148 13.29 -16.68 -21.58
C ARG A 148 13.10 -16.75 -20.06
N VAL A 149 14.12 -16.35 -19.32
CA VAL A 149 14.01 -16.13 -17.86
C VAL A 149 14.08 -14.63 -17.60
N VAL A 150 13.05 -14.10 -16.93
CA VAL A 150 12.89 -12.67 -16.67
C VAL A 150 12.69 -12.39 -15.19
N ASP A 151 13.05 -11.19 -14.77
CA ASP A 151 12.70 -10.66 -13.44
C ASP A 151 11.25 -10.14 -13.39
N ALA A 152 10.83 -9.67 -12.22
CA ALA A 152 9.47 -9.13 -12.01
C ALA A 152 9.20 -7.81 -12.76
N LEU A 153 10.24 -7.10 -13.22
CA LEU A 153 10.14 -5.87 -14.02
C LEU A 153 10.19 -6.16 -15.53
N GLY A 154 10.39 -7.42 -15.91
CA GLY A 154 10.49 -7.88 -17.29
C GLY A 154 11.87 -7.72 -17.92
N ASN A 155 12.93 -7.54 -17.13
CA ASN A 155 14.31 -7.59 -17.63
C ASN A 155 14.77 -9.04 -17.76
N ALA A 156 15.55 -9.35 -18.81
CA ALA A 156 16.10 -10.70 -18.99
C ALA A 156 17.28 -10.97 -18.03
N ILE A 157 17.25 -12.12 -17.37
CA ILE A 157 18.29 -12.58 -16.44
C ILE A 157 18.97 -13.88 -16.88
N ASP A 158 18.61 -14.39 -18.06
CA ASP A 158 19.17 -15.62 -18.63
C ASP A 158 20.48 -15.43 -19.41
N GLY A 159 20.98 -14.20 -19.52
CA GLY A 159 22.23 -13.89 -20.25
C GLY A 159 22.15 -14.01 -21.78
N LYS A 160 20.96 -14.26 -22.36
CA LYS A 160 20.76 -14.45 -23.80
C LYS A 160 20.58 -13.14 -24.59
N GLY A 161 20.92 -11.99 -23.99
CA GLY A 161 20.71 -10.66 -24.56
C GLY A 161 19.35 -10.03 -24.23
N PRO A 162 19.04 -8.84 -24.75
CA PRO A 162 17.80 -8.13 -24.44
C PRO A 162 16.56 -8.80 -25.05
N LEU A 163 15.37 -8.41 -24.56
CA LEU A 163 14.07 -8.76 -25.15
C LEU A 163 13.70 -7.70 -26.19
N GLY A 164 13.14 -8.07 -27.33
CA GLY A 164 12.72 -7.15 -28.38
C GLY A 164 11.28 -6.60 -28.21
N SER A 165 10.68 -6.80 -27.04
CA SER A 165 9.23 -6.68 -26.85
C SER A 165 8.80 -5.24 -27.12
N LYS A 166 7.86 -5.09 -28.06
CA LYS A 166 7.36 -3.79 -28.52
C LYS A 166 6.22 -3.24 -27.67
N VAL A 167 5.57 -4.10 -26.88
CA VAL A 167 4.33 -3.78 -26.17
C VAL A 167 4.57 -3.83 -24.67
N ARG A 168 4.18 -2.77 -23.97
CA ARG A 168 4.16 -2.74 -22.50
C ARG A 168 2.72 -2.77 -22.00
N ARG A 169 2.49 -3.42 -20.86
CA ARG A 169 1.17 -3.53 -20.25
C ARG A 169 1.26 -3.23 -18.76
N ARG A 170 0.32 -2.41 -18.27
CA ARG A 170 0.19 -2.10 -16.84
C ARG A 170 -0.12 -3.37 -16.05
N VAL A 171 0.45 -3.47 -14.85
CA VAL A 171 0.26 -4.65 -13.97
C VAL A 171 -1.11 -4.62 -13.30
N GLY A 172 -1.56 -3.45 -12.84
CA GLY A 172 -2.84 -3.25 -12.13
C GLY A 172 -4.07 -3.10 -13.02
N LEU A 173 -4.27 -3.98 -14.02
CA LEU A 173 -5.45 -3.93 -14.89
C LEU A 173 -6.65 -4.63 -14.25
N LYS A 174 -7.84 -4.05 -14.44
CA LYS A 174 -9.10 -4.65 -13.97
C LYS A 174 -9.38 -5.97 -14.68
N ALA A 175 -9.76 -6.98 -13.91
CA ALA A 175 -10.17 -8.28 -14.45
C ALA A 175 -11.47 -8.18 -15.29
N PRO A 176 -11.66 -9.09 -16.27
CA PRO A 176 -12.92 -9.17 -17.02
C PRO A 176 -14.12 -9.40 -16.11
N GLY A 177 -15.24 -8.73 -16.41
CA GLY A 177 -16.53 -8.91 -15.72
C GLY A 177 -17.18 -10.27 -16.01
N ILE A 178 -18.44 -10.44 -15.61
CA ILE A 178 -19.17 -11.71 -15.83
C ILE A 178 -19.57 -11.93 -17.29
N ILE A 179 -20.13 -10.91 -17.94
CA ILE A 179 -20.62 -10.98 -19.33
C ILE A 179 -19.58 -11.47 -20.36
N PRO A 180 -18.31 -11.02 -20.36
CA PRO A 180 -17.31 -11.52 -21.32
C PRO A 180 -16.80 -12.93 -21.02
N ARG A 181 -17.22 -13.57 -19.93
CA ARG A 181 -16.78 -14.93 -19.57
C ARG A 181 -17.72 -15.97 -20.18
N ILE A 182 -17.15 -17.13 -20.49
CA ILE A 182 -17.89 -18.33 -20.90
C ILE A 182 -17.68 -19.42 -19.86
N SER A 183 -18.65 -20.34 -19.73
CA SER A 183 -18.46 -21.55 -18.92
C SER A 183 -17.25 -22.34 -19.41
N VAL A 184 -16.43 -22.81 -18.48
CA VAL A 184 -15.26 -23.65 -18.79
C VAL A 184 -15.77 -25.00 -19.31
N ARG A 185 -15.46 -25.31 -20.58
CA ARG A 185 -15.85 -26.56 -21.26
C ARG A 185 -14.67 -27.33 -21.83
N GLU A 186 -13.49 -26.72 -21.86
CA GLU A 186 -12.28 -27.32 -22.42
C GLU A 186 -11.40 -27.88 -21.30
N PRO A 187 -11.02 -29.17 -21.33
CA PRO A 187 -10.11 -29.73 -20.34
C PRO A 187 -8.67 -29.25 -20.56
N MET A 188 -7.93 -29.12 -19.46
CA MET A 188 -6.48 -28.90 -19.43
C MET A 188 -5.83 -30.19 -18.91
N GLN A 189 -5.09 -30.88 -19.77
CA GLN A 189 -4.50 -32.19 -19.46
C GLN A 189 -3.25 -32.02 -18.62
N THR A 190 -3.21 -32.66 -17.45
CA THR A 190 -2.01 -32.67 -16.58
C THR A 190 -1.11 -33.87 -16.86
N GLY A 191 -1.66 -34.98 -17.36
CA GLY A 191 -0.95 -36.24 -17.53
C GLY A 191 -0.85 -37.05 -16.23
N ILE A 192 -1.43 -36.56 -15.14
CA ILE A 192 -1.44 -37.23 -13.84
C ILE A 192 -2.78 -37.94 -13.68
N LYS A 193 -2.77 -39.28 -13.73
CA LYS A 193 -3.98 -40.12 -13.65
C LYS A 193 -4.89 -39.75 -12.48
N ALA A 194 -4.34 -39.49 -11.30
CA ALA A 194 -5.13 -39.13 -10.12
C ALA A 194 -5.85 -37.78 -10.29
N VAL A 195 -5.17 -36.77 -10.86
CA VAL A 195 -5.74 -35.43 -11.08
C VAL A 195 -6.76 -35.49 -12.22
N ASP A 196 -6.39 -36.02 -13.38
CA ASP A 196 -7.24 -36.02 -14.56
C ASP A 196 -8.51 -36.88 -14.40
N SER A 197 -8.51 -37.87 -13.50
CA SER A 197 -9.69 -38.72 -13.23
C SER A 197 -10.54 -38.26 -12.06
N LEU A 198 -9.94 -37.82 -10.95
CA LEU A 198 -10.69 -37.47 -9.73
C LEU A 198 -11.01 -35.98 -9.64
N VAL A 199 -10.09 -35.13 -10.11
CA VAL A 199 -10.17 -33.66 -9.94
C VAL A 199 -9.75 -32.97 -11.25
N PRO A 200 -10.49 -33.16 -12.35
CA PRO A 200 -10.10 -32.64 -13.65
C PRO A 200 -10.06 -31.11 -13.66
N ILE A 201 -9.04 -30.54 -14.31
CA ILE A 201 -8.82 -29.09 -14.40
C ILE A 201 -9.26 -28.59 -15.77
N GLY A 202 -10.07 -27.52 -15.81
CA GLY A 202 -10.49 -26.87 -17.06
C GLY A 202 -9.66 -25.64 -17.44
N ARG A 203 -9.62 -25.29 -18.73
CA ARG A 203 -8.96 -24.07 -19.22
C ARG A 203 -9.71 -22.82 -18.75
N GLY A 204 -9.01 -21.95 -18.01
CA GLY A 204 -9.61 -20.76 -17.39
C GLY A 204 -10.15 -20.98 -15.96
N GLN A 205 -9.94 -22.18 -15.40
CA GLN A 205 -10.17 -22.47 -13.98
C GLN A 205 -8.98 -22.03 -13.11
N ARG A 206 -9.23 -21.77 -11.83
CA ARG A 206 -8.19 -21.59 -10.80
C ARG A 206 -8.22 -22.82 -9.90
N GLU A 207 -7.10 -23.52 -9.81
CA GLU A 207 -6.93 -24.71 -8.96
C GLU A 207 -5.80 -24.46 -7.97
N LEU A 208 -6.03 -24.77 -6.69
CA LEU A 208 -5.04 -24.55 -5.63
C LEU A 208 -4.31 -25.85 -5.30
N ILE A 209 -2.99 -25.88 -5.47
CA ILE A 209 -2.14 -26.98 -5.02
C ILE A 209 -1.66 -26.69 -3.60
N ILE A 210 -2.13 -27.47 -2.61
CA ILE A 210 -1.83 -27.29 -1.19
C ILE A 210 -1.32 -28.60 -0.56
N GLY A 211 -0.47 -28.47 0.46
CA GLY A 211 0.13 -29.61 1.19
C GLY A 211 1.34 -29.18 2.02
N ASP A 212 1.99 -30.12 2.70
CA ASP A 212 3.14 -29.87 3.58
C ASP A 212 4.45 -29.60 2.81
N ARG A 213 5.53 -29.33 3.54
CA ARG A 213 6.87 -29.20 2.95
C ARG A 213 7.28 -30.53 2.30
N GLN A 214 7.96 -30.46 1.16
CA GLN A 214 8.50 -31.63 0.44
C GLN A 214 7.46 -32.65 -0.06
N THR A 215 6.18 -32.29 -0.18
CA THR A 215 5.13 -33.18 -0.70
C THR A 215 5.00 -33.19 -2.24
N GLY A 216 6.03 -32.75 -2.97
CA GLY A 216 6.03 -32.78 -4.44
C GLY A 216 5.19 -31.69 -5.14
N LYS A 217 4.74 -30.64 -4.44
CA LYS A 217 3.92 -29.56 -5.02
C LYS A 217 4.50 -28.89 -6.27
N THR A 218 5.83 -28.81 -6.37
CA THR A 218 6.54 -28.20 -7.52
C THR A 218 6.80 -29.19 -8.65
N ALA A 219 6.71 -30.50 -8.37
CA ALA A 219 6.90 -31.55 -9.37
C ALA A 219 5.60 -31.88 -10.13
N ILE A 220 4.46 -31.56 -9.52
CA ILE A 220 3.15 -31.50 -10.17
C ILE A 220 3.11 -30.24 -11.04
#